data_AF-A0A8S4BSQ5-F1
#
_entry.id   AF-A0A8S4BSQ5-F1
#
_cell.length_a   1.000
_cell.length_b   1.000
_cell.length_c   1.000
_cell.angle_alpha   90.00
_cell.angle_beta   90.00
_cell.angle_gamma   90.00
#
_symmetry.space_group_name_H-M   'P 1'
#
loop_
_entity.id
_entity.type
_entity.pdbx_description
1 polymer ?
#
loop_
_entity_poly.entity_id
_entity_poly.type
_entity_poly.pdbx_seq_one_letter_code
_entity_poly.pdbx_strand_id
1 'polypeptide(L)'
;MACIRRYSDVMKMPDSFIQHQQLDASMADTFLEHLCLLDINQEPITARNTSIICTIGPASRSVPKLQEMVKAGMNIARLNFSHGSHEYHGETIKNIREAVESITSDPLYYRSVAIALDTKGPEIRTGLVKGKVEEEVELVKGSHVRVVTAESDKDKTDGKMIWVDYPNLPQVLEKRAKIYIDDGLIALRVLEIGSDWVEAVVEAGGVLCSRKGVNLPGCDLIGLQAVSERDEADLRFGVAHGVDIVFASFIRSAQDVKDVRRALGPQGQDIKVISKVESRQGVHNFEEILAESDGVMVARGDLGIEIPAEKVFIAQKMMIGRCNSAGKPVICATQMLESMVSHPRPTRAESSDVANAVLDGADCVMLSGETAKGLFPLEAVAMMHSICREAEAAIFHHQLFEELRRLTPLSSDPTEVTAIGAVESSFKCCAGAIIVLTSSGRSAHLLSRYRPRCPIIAVTRTPQVARQSQLLRGVFPVLFHPLPAPVWADDVDNRVNFGMDIGKARGFFKSGDMVIVVTGWIPGSGHTNIMRAANVP
;
A
#
# COMPACT_ATOMS: atom_id res chain seq x y z
N MET A 1 -31.68 -11.53 -31.06
CA MET A 1 -30.84 -10.33 -30.92
C MET A 1 -30.97 -9.85 -29.49
N ALA A 2 -29.92 -9.96 -28.68
CA ALA A 2 -29.91 -9.34 -27.36
C ALA A 2 -29.80 -7.82 -27.57
N CYS A 3 -30.87 -7.08 -27.28
CA CYS A 3 -30.85 -5.62 -27.33
C CYS A 3 -30.14 -5.14 -26.07
N ILE A 4 -28.86 -4.81 -26.20
CA ILE A 4 -28.08 -4.17 -25.12
C ILE A 4 -28.60 -2.74 -25.01
N ARG A 5 -29.24 -2.40 -23.89
CA ARG A 5 -29.77 -1.07 -23.62
C ARG A 5 -28.61 -0.18 -23.17
N ARG A 6 -28.27 0.88 -23.90
CA ARG A 6 -27.26 1.87 -23.48
C ARG A 6 -27.95 3.01 -22.75
N TYR A 7 -27.44 3.37 -21.58
CA TYR A 7 -28.04 4.41 -20.74
C TYR A 7 -27.74 5.81 -21.28
N SER A 8 -26.61 5.94 -21.97
CA SER A 8 -26.21 7.13 -22.74
C SER A 8 -27.25 7.58 -23.79
N ASP A 9 -28.13 6.68 -24.26
CA ASP A 9 -29.19 7.00 -25.21
C ASP A 9 -30.46 7.61 -24.56
N VAL A 10 -30.62 7.48 -23.23
CA VAL A 10 -31.88 7.79 -22.52
C VAL A 10 -31.76 9.03 -21.62
N MET A 11 -30.57 9.33 -21.09
CA MET A 11 -30.30 10.57 -20.35
C MET A 11 -29.45 11.51 -21.20
N LYS A 12 -30.02 12.67 -21.58
CA LYS A 12 -29.21 13.82 -22.00
C LYS A 12 -28.42 14.34 -20.79
N MET A 13 -27.28 13.73 -20.54
CA MET A 13 -26.27 14.30 -19.65
C MET A 13 -25.79 15.61 -20.28
N PRO A 14 -25.51 16.67 -19.50
CA PRO A 14 -24.98 17.91 -20.05
C PRO A 14 -23.73 17.62 -20.89
N ASP A 15 -23.55 18.30 -22.03
CA ASP A 15 -22.37 18.17 -22.91
C ASP A 15 -21.02 18.42 -22.16
N SER A 16 -21.08 18.93 -20.93
CA SER A 16 -19.92 19.06 -20.04
C SER A 16 -19.37 17.73 -19.51
N PHE A 17 -20.16 16.63 -19.56
CA PHE A 17 -19.79 15.29 -19.08
C PHE A 17 -19.07 14.47 -20.17
N ILE A 18 -17.94 14.98 -20.68
CA ILE A 18 -17.06 14.22 -21.58
C ILE A 18 -16.06 13.43 -20.72
N GLN A 19 -16.56 12.38 -20.08
CA GLN A 19 -15.79 11.29 -19.47
C GLN A 19 -16.80 10.18 -19.21
N HIS A 20 -16.96 9.28 -20.19
CA HIS A 20 -17.97 8.23 -20.07
C HIS A 20 -17.62 7.22 -18.97
N GLN A 21 -16.36 7.06 -18.55
CA GLN A 21 -15.97 6.27 -17.35
C GLN A 21 -16.64 4.89 -17.21
N GLN A 22 -16.84 4.15 -18.29
CA GLN A 22 -17.58 2.88 -18.25
C GLN A 22 -19.02 3.07 -17.69
N LEU A 23 -19.66 4.21 -17.92
CA LEU A 23 -20.95 4.59 -17.33
C LEU A 23 -22.04 3.59 -17.70
N ASP A 24 -22.11 3.20 -18.98
CA ASP A 24 -23.05 2.20 -19.45
C ASP A 24 -22.84 0.88 -18.71
N ALA A 25 -21.60 0.41 -18.58
CA ALA A 25 -21.27 -0.78 -17.79
C ALA A 25 -21.63 -0.62 -16.31
N SER A 26 -21.52 0.58 -15.76
CA SER A 26 -21.81 0.82 -14.35
C SER A 26 -23.30 0.85 -14.00
N MET A 27 -24.17 0.96 -15.01
CA MET A 27 -25.62 0.93 -14.90
C MET A 27 -26.22 -0.46 -15.16
N ALA A 28 -25.37 -1.48 -15.35
CA ALA A 28 -25.81 -2.86 -15.51
C ALA A 28 -26.53 -3.38 -14.26
N ASP A 29 -27.50 -4.27 -14.46
CA ASP A 29 -28.27 -4.88 -13.36
C ASP A 29 -27.50 -6.05 -12.71
N THR A 30 -26.51 -6.60 -13.41
CA THR A 30 -25.71 -7.74 -12.93
C THR A 30 -24.22 -7.53 -13.20
N PHE A 31 -23.37 -8.17 -12.40
CA PHE A 31 -21.93 -8.15 -12.63
C PHE A 31 -21.55 -8.76 -13.99
N LEU A 32 -22.25 -9.79 -14.47
CA LEU A 32 -21.95 -10.38 -15.77
C LEU A 32 -22.26 -9.41 -16.92
N GLU A 33 -23.40 -8.72 -16.87
CA GLU A 33 -23.74 -7.69 -17.85
C GLU A 33 -22.77 -6.51 -17.78
N HIS A 34 -22.38 -6.08 -16.58
CA HIS A 34 -21.33 -5.08 -16.37
C HIS A 34 -20.06 -5.45 -17.13
N LEU A 35 -19.57 -6.69 -17.00
CA LEU A 35 -18.40 -7.17 -17.73
C LEU A 35 -18.59 -7.15 -19.26
N CYS A 36 -19.77 -7.51 -19.75
CA CYS A 36 -20.09 -7.47 -21.18
C CYS A 36 -20.12 -6.05 -21.76
N LEU A 37 -20.34 -5.04 -20.93
CA LEU A 37 -20.49 -3.64 -21.31
C LEU A 37 -19.19 -2.82 -21.23
N LEU A 38 -18.10 -3.38 -20.68
CA LEU A 38 -16.81 -2.70 -20.64
C LEU A 38 -16.32 -2.36 -22.06
N ASP A 39 -15.94 -1.10 -22.27
CA ASP A 39 -15.57 -0.55 -23.59
C ASP A 39 -14.21 0.15 -23.52
N ILE A 40 -13.24 -0.36 -24.27
CA ILE A 40 -11.87 0.16 -24.35
C ILE A 40 -11.77 1.56 -24.96
N ASN A 41 -12.84 2.06 -25.58
CA ASN A 41 -12.88 3.39 -26.19
C ASN A 41 -13.41 4.46 -25.22
N GLN A 42 -13.91 4.06 -24.05
CA GLN A 42 -14.36 5.00 -23.02
C GLN A 42 -13.20 5.38 -22.10
N GLU A 43 -12.84 6.67 -22.11
CA GLU A 43 -11.76 7.19 -21.29
C GLU A 43 -12.17 7.33 -19.80
N PRO A 44 -11.25 7.06 -18.85
CA PRO A 44 -11.47 7.28 -17.43
C PRO A 44 -11.38 8.78 -17.06
N ILE A 45 -11.88 9.14 -15.87
CA ILE A 45 -11.71 10.51 -15.35
C ILE A 45 -10.25 10.89 -15.17
N THR A 46 -9.98 12.20 -15.16
CA THR A 46 -8.66 12.78 -14.90
C THR A 46 -8.09 12.33 -13.54
N ALA A 47 -8.94 12.26 -12.51
CA ALA A 47 -8.52 11.84 -11.18
C ALA A 47 -8.12 10.36 -11.15
N ARG A 48 -7.21 10.03 -10.23
CA ARG A 48 -6.84 8.66 -9.90
C ARG A 48 -6.98 8.47 -8.40
N ASN A 49 -7.76 7.48 -8.00
CA ASN A 49 -8.18 7.23 -6.63
C ASN A 49 -7.23 6.32 -5.86
N THR A 50 -6.74 5.23 -6.46
CA THR A 50 -5.73 4.34 -5.86
C THR A 50 -4.45 5.14 -5.65
N SER A 51 -3.64 4.88 -4.62
CA SER A 51 -2.33 5.54 -4.43
C SER A 51 -1.15 4.68 -4.91
N ILE A 52 -0.09 5.32 -5.39
CA ILE A 52 1.15 4.66 -5.83
C ILE A 52 2.23 4.90 -4.78
N ILE A 53 2.76 3.79 -4.27
CA ILE A 53 3.92 3.74 -3.39
C ILE A 53 5.14 3.38 -4.24
N CYS A 54 6.21 4.16 -4.15
CA CYS A 54 7.45 3.90 -4.87
C CYS A 54 8.59 3.68 -3.88
N THR A 55 9.31 2.57 -4.03
CA THR A 55 10.56 2.37 -3.28
C THR A 55 11.65 3.25 -3.87
N ILE A 56 12.30 4.04 -3.02
CA ILE A 56 13.37 4.95 -3.42
C ILE A 56 14.72 4.26 -3.25
N GLY A 57 15.58 4.38 -4.27
CA GLY A 57 16.90 3.78 -4.28
C GLY A 57 17.84 4.50 -5.25
N PRO A 58 18.98 3.88 -5.62
CA PRO A 58 19.97 4.50 -6.50
C PRO A 58 19.40 5.08 -7.80
N ALA A 59 18.39 4.45 -8.40
CA ALA A 59 17.78 4.90 -9.66
C ALA A 59 16.86 6.12 -9.51
N SER A 60 16.40 6.43 -8.28
CA SER A 60 15.32 7.38 -8.02
C SER A 60 15.61 8.42 -6.94
N ARG A 61 16.72 8.35 -6.21
CA ARG A 61 16.97 9.21 -5.02
C ARG A 61 17.37 10.66 -5.31
N SER A 62 17.66 11.04 -6.56
CA SER A 62 18.07 12.41 -6.89
C SER A 62 16.85 13.34 -6.93
N VAL A 63 17.03 14.59 -6.47
CA VAL A 63 15.95 15.59 -6.43
C VAL A 63 15.23 15.75 -7.78
N PRO A 64 15.93 15.89 -8.93
CA PRO A 64 15.24 16.00 -10.23
C PRO A 64 14.44 14.75 -10.59
N LYS A 65 14.94 13.55 -10.27
CA LYS A 65 14.22 12.31 -10.57
C LYS A 65 12.99 12.16 -9.68
N LEU A 66 13.09 12.52 -8.39
CA LEU A 66 11.96 12.55 -7.46
C LEU A 66 10.87 13.50 -7.94
N GLN A 67 11.21 14.70 -8.41
CA GLN A 67 10.24 15.64 -8.99
C GLN A 67 9.48 15.02 -10.17
N GLU A 68 10.19 14.35 -11.09
CA GLU A 68 9.56 13.66 -12.21
C GLU A 68 8.68 12.49 -11.75
N MET A 69 9.07 11.74 -10.72
CA MET A 69 8.23 10.68 -10.15
C MET A 69 6.96 11.22 -9.48
N VAL A 70 7.04 12.34 -8.76
CA VAL A 70 5.87 13.02 -8.19
C VAL A 70 4.95 13.52 -9.31
N LYS A 71 5.50 14.04 -10.41
CA LYS A 71 4.71 14.44 -11.59
C LYS A 71 3.99 13.24 -12.22
N ALA A 72 4.70 12.13 -12.38
CA ALA A 72 4.19 10.88 -12.97
C ALA A 72 3.11 10.20 -12.12
N GLY A 73 3.09 10.43 -10.80
CA GLY A 73 1.99 9.97 -9.93
C GLY A 73 2.38 9.34 -8.60
N MET A 74 3.65 9.45 -8.16
CA MET A 74 4.07 8.95 -6.85
C MET A 74 3.36 9.69 -5.70
N ASN A 75 2.75 8.95 -4.77
CA ASN A 75 2.07 9.48 -3.59
C ASN A 75 2.87 9.25 -2.30
N ILE A 76 3.57 8.12 -2.21
CA ILE A 76 4.28 7.68 -1.01
C ILE A 76 5.67 7.19 -1.42
N ALA A 77 6.70 7.74 -0.80
CA ALA A 77 8.08 7.30 -0.96
C ALA A 77 8.44 6.28 0.13
N ARG A 78 8.68 5.03 -0.26
CA ARG A 78 9.10 3.94 0.61
C ARG A 78 10.62 3.88 0.72
N LEU A 79 11.12 3.78 1.94
CA LEU A 79 12.52 3.57 2.27
C LEU A 79 12.68 2.16 2.83
N ASN A 80 13.44 1.30 2.14
CA ASN A 80 13.66 -0.08 2.56
C ASN A 80 14.89 -0.17 3.49
N PHE A 81 14.68 -0.40 4.80
CA PHE A 81 15.74 -0.45 5.81
C PHE A 81 16.44 -1.83 5.91
N SER A 82 16.02 -2.84 5.13
CA SER A 82 16.83 -4.04 4.91
C SER A 82 18.17 -3.70 4.23
N HIS A 83 18.25 -2.54 3.57
CA HIS A 83 19.46 -1.99 2.93
C HIS A 83 19.72 -0.54 3.34
N GLY A 84 20.94 -0.06 3.09
CA GLY A 84 21.33 1.33 3.37
C GLY A 84 21.61 1.60 4.85
N SER A 85 22.36 2.67 5.11
CA SER A 85 22.62 3.20 6.46
C SER A 85 21.59 4.28 6.80
N HIS A 86 21.53 4.67 8.09
CA HIS A 86 20.76 5.85 8.53
C HIS A 86 21.19 7.13 7.80
N GLU A 87 22.49 7.29 7.51
CA GLU A 87 22.99 8.43 6.73
C GLU A 87 22.40 8.45 5.31
N TYR A 88 22.43 7.30 4.62
CA TYR A 88 21.86 7.17 3.28
C TYR A 88 20.36 7.48 3.25
N HIS A 89 19.61 6.97 4.22
CA HIS A 89 18.17 7.22 4.34
C HIS A 89 17.88 8.66 4.77
N GLY A 90 18.70 9.26 5.63
CA GLY A 90 18.58 10.66 6.05
C GLY A 90 18.77 11.63 4.88
N GLU A 91 19.77 11.38 4.03
CA GLU A 91 19.94 12.12 2.77
C GLU A 91 18.76 11.91 1.83
N THR A 92 18.25 10.68 1.73
CA THR A 92 17.10 10.37 0.86
C THR A 92 15.83 11.08 1.32
N ILE A 93 15.55 11.13 2.64
CA ILE A 93 14.44 11.89 3.23
C ILE A 93 14.57 13.39 2.90
N LYS A 94 15.79 13.94 3.03
CA LYS A 94 16.07 15.34 2.67
C LYS A 94 15.74 15.59 1.19
N ASN A 95 16.21 14.72 0.29
CA ASN A 95 15.98 14.87 -1.15
C ASN A 95 14.49 14.77 -1.51
N ILE A 96 13.73 13.89 -0.86
CA ILE A 96 12.27 13.77 -1.05
C ILE A 96 11.59 15.09 -0.66
N ARG A 97 11.92 15.64 0.52
CA ARG A 97 11.35 16.91 0.98
C ARG A 97 11.73 18.06 0.05
N GLU A 98 12.99 18.16 -0.34
CA GLU A 98 13.46 19.18 -1.26
C GLU A 98 12.74 19.08 -2.62
N ALA A 99 12.59 17.88 -3.18
CA ALA A 99 11.89 17.66 -4.44
C ALA A 99 10.42 18.10 -4.36
N VAL A 100 9.71 17.77 -3.28
CA VAL A 100 8.30 18.11 -3.09
C VAL A 100 8.11 19.61 -2.93
N GLU A 101 8.94 20.28 -2.12
CA GLU A 101 8.81 21.71 -1.86
C GLU A 101 9.28 22.58 -3.04
N SER A 102 10.17 22.08 -3.89
CA SER A 102 10.69 22.81 -5.06
C SER A 102 9.93 22.56 -6.37
N ILE A 103 8.97 21.61 -6.39
CA ILE A 103 8.28 21.22 -7.62
C ILE A 103 7.38 22.33 -8.19
N THR A 104 6.78 23.12 -7.32
CA THR A 104 5.92 24.26 -7.64
C THR A 104 5.71 25.13 -6.41
N SER A 105 5.59 26.44 -6.61
CA SER A 105 5.16 27.38 -5.58
C SER A 105 3.65 27.63 -5.59
N ASP A 106 2.93 27.12 -6.58
CA ASP A 106 1.48 27.28 -6.69
C ASP A 106 0.76 26.26 -5.77
N PRO A 107 0.04 26.72 -4.74
CA PRO A 107 -0.66 25.83 -3.81
C PRO A 107 -1.73 24.97 -4.49
N LEU A 108 -2.25 25.36 -5.65
CA LEU A 108 -3.23 24.56 -6.41
C LEU A 108 -2.59 23.32 -7.06
N TYR A 109 -1.28 23.40 -7.33
CA TYR A 109 -0.51 22.33 -7.96
C TYR A 109 0.42 21.58 -7.01
N TYR A 110 0.56 22.04 -5.76
CA TYR A 110 1.27 21.32 -4.70
C TYR A 110 0.72 19.90 -4.50
N ARG A 111 1.61 18.94 -4.24
CA ARG A 111 1.27 17.52 -3.99
C ARG A 111 2.00 17.05 -2.74
N SER A 112 1.25 16.73 -1.69
CA SER A 112 1.83 16.11 -0.50
C SER A 112 2.31 14.70 -0.82
N VAL A 113 3.56 14.37 -0.49
CA VAL A 113 4.12 13.01 -0.61
C VAL A 113 4.44 12.49 0.77
N ALA A 114 3.93 11.31 1.12
CA ALA A 114 4.24 10.68 2.39
C ALA A 114 5.58 9.95 2.35
N ILE A 115 6.24 9.84 3.49
CA ILE A 115 7.46 9.03 3.64
C ILE A 115 7.14 7.82 4.50
N ALA A 116 7.39 6.63 3.96
CA ALA A 116 7.20 5.36 4.65
C ALA A 116 8.55 4.69 4.95
N LEU A 117 8.75 4.31 6.21
CA LEU A 117 9.88 3.48 6.65
C LEU A 117 9.46 2.01 6.61
N ASP A 118 10.12 1.18 5.82
CA ASP A 118 9.90 -0.27 5.80
C ASP A 118 11.01 -0.96 6.60
N THR A 119 10.62 -1.56 7.73
CA THR A 119 11.54 -2.18 8.69
C THR A 119 12.23 -3.39 8.09
N LYS A 120 13.42 -3.74 8.58
CA LYS A 120 14.03 -5.01 8.21
C LYS A 120 13.22 -6.20 8.75
N GLY A 121 12.88 -6.16 10.03
CA GLY A 121 12.14 -7.22 10.71
C GLY A 121 12.96 -8.50 10.98
N PRO A 122 12.31 -9.51 11.59
CA PRO A 122 12.94 -10.77 12.02
C PRO A 122 13.15 -11.76 10.87
N GLU A 123 13.99 -11.38 9.91
CA GLU A 123 14.45 -12.30 8.86
C GLU A 123 15.42 -13.34 9.44
N ILE A 124 15.25 -14.62 9.05
CA ILE A 124 16.27 -15.65 9.26
C ILE A 124 17.27 -15.56 8.11
N ARG A 125 18.57 -15.61 8.41
CA ARG A 125 19.64 -15.50 7.41
C ARG A 125 20.72 -16.56 7.58
N THR A 126 21.35 -16.89 6.46
CA THR A 126 22.58 -17.68 6.46
C THR A 126 23.80 -16.86 6.92
N GLY A 127 24.86 -17.56 7.33
CA GLY A 127 26.14 -16.94 7.65
C GLY A 127 26.94 -16.51 6.41
N LEU A 128 28.18 -16.10 6.62
CA LEU A 128 29.15 -15.95 5.55
C LEU A 128 29.57 -17.33 4.99
N VAL A 129 29.81 -17.37 3.70
CA VAL A 129 30.42 -18.53 3.03
C VAL A 129 31.91 -18.49 3.28
N LYS A 130 32.46 -19.54 3.91
CA LYS A 130 33.89 -19.67 4.23
C LYS A 130 34.50 -18.41 4.87
N GLY A 131 33.73 -17.69 5.69
CA GLY A 131 34.16 -16.49 6.41
C GLY A 131 34.27 -15.21 5.58
N LYS A 132 33.85 -15.20 4.30
CA LYS A 132 33.99 -14.02 3.43
C LYS A 132 32.69 -13.71 2.68
N VAL A 133 32.42 -12.41 2.50
CA VAL A 133 31.19 -11.94 1.84
C VAL A 133 31.14 -12.30 0.35
N GLU A 134 32.28 -12.19 -0.34
CA GLU A 134 32.44 -12.41 -1.79
C GLU A 134 32.45 -13.90 -2.18
N GLU A 135 32.61 -14.81 -1.21
CA GLU A 135 32.67 -16.25 -1.49
C GLU A 135 31.26 -16.80 -1.68
N GLU A 136 31.20 -17.86 -2.49
CA GLU A 136 29.99 -18.57 -2.83
C GLU A 136 30.24 -20.07 -2.81
N VAL A 137 29.16 -20.84 -2.69
CA VAL A 137 29.21 -22.30 -2.75
C VAL A 137 28.05 -22.86 -3.54
N GLU A 138 28.34 -23.85 -4.38
CA GLU A 138 27.32 -24.55 -5.14
C GLU A 138 26.69 -25.67 -4.28
N LEU A 139 25.37 -25.63 -4.14
CA LEU A 139 24.57 -26.71 -3.57
C LEU A 139 24.05 -27.58 -4.72
N VAL A 140 24.54 -28.82 -4.78
CA VAL A 140 24.19 -29.76 -5.86
C VAL A 140 22.93 -30.53 -5.49
N LYS A 141 21.97 -30.59 -6.41
CA LYS A 141 20.73 -31.37 -6.20
C LYS A 141 21.04 -32.83 -5.81
N GLY A 142 20.38 -33.31 -4.77
CA GLY A 142 20.54 -34.65 -4.21
C GLY A 142 21.70 -34.80 -3.22
N SER A 143 22.54 -33.78 -3.03
CA SER A 143 23.56 -33.80 -1.98
C SER A 143 22.93 -33.64 -0.60
N HIS A 144 23.64 -34.14 0.41
CA HIS A 144 23.32 -33.95 1.81
C HIS A 144 23.99 -32.67 2.31
N VAL A 145 23.26 -31.93 3.14
CA VAL A 145 23.74 -30.72 3.80
C VAL A 145 23.23 -30.69 5.23
N ARG A 146 24.07 -30.23 6.15
CA ARG A 146 23.70 -30.01 7.54
C ARG A 146 23.45 -28.53 7.80
N VAL A 147 22.25 -28.19 8.24
CA VAL A 147 21.92 -26.85 8.71
C VAL A 147 22.20 -26.79 10.21
N VAL A 148 22.98 -25.81 10.66
CA VAL A 148 23.41 -25.67 12.06
C VAL A 148 23.08 -24.29 12.59
N THR A 149 22.93 -24.17 13.90
CA THR A 149 22.61 -22.90 14.56
C THR A 149 23.59 -22.51 15.68
N ALA A 150 24.58 -23.35 15.97
CA ALA A 150 25.57 -23.08 17.00
C ALA A 150 26.44 -21.87 16.61
N GLU A 151 26.57 -20.90 17.52
CA GLU A 151 27.39 -19.69 17.28
C GLU A 151 28.86 -20.02 16.99
N SER A 152 29.36 -21.16 17.49
CA SER A 152 30.69 -21.66 17.19
C SER A 152 30.94 -21.93 15.71
N ASP A 153 29.88 -22.18 14.93
CA ASP A 153 29.93 -22.52 13.50
C ASP A 153 29.45 -21.39 12.59
N LYS A 154 29.22 -20.21 13.18
CA LYS A 154 28.93 -18.99 12.45
C LYS A 154 29.99 -18.73 11.40
N ASP A 155 29.53 -18.32 10.22
CA ASP A 155 30.37 -17.93 9.08
C ASP A 155 31.26 -19.06 8.52
N LYS A 156 30.98 -20.32 8.86
CA LYS A 156 31.67 -21.51 8.31
C LYS A 156 30.86 -22.24 7.23
N THR A 157 29.94 -21.56 6.55
CA THR A 157 29.11 -22.18 5.49
C THR A 157 30.00 -22.62 4.32
N ASP A 158 29.94 -23.88 3.90
CA ASP A 158 30.88 -24.45 2.92
C ASP A 158 30.29 -25.52 1.97
N GLY A 159 28.95 -25.59 1.89
CA GLY A 159 28.21 -26.48 0.99
C GLY A 159 27.89 -27.85 1.56
N LYS A 160 28.64 -28.30 2.58
CA LYS A 160 28.27 -29.44 3.43
C LYS A 160 27.56 -28.98 4.70
N MET A 161 27.89 -27.78 5.16
CA MET A 161 27.27 -27.13 6.30
C MET A 161 26.73 -25.76 5.90
N ILE A 162 25.55 -25.41 6.41
CA ILE A 162 24.95 -24.07 6.31
C ILE A 162 24.63 -23.61 7.73
N TRP A 163 25.23 -22.50 8.15
CA TRP A 163 24.86 -21.87 9.41
C TRP A 163 23.69 -20.91 9.20
N VAL A 164 22.71 -20.91 10.12
CA VAL A 164 21.59 -19.95 10.15
C VAL A 164 21.44 -19.29 11.52
N ASP A 165 21.00 -18.04 11.53
CA ASP A 165 20.88 -17.20 12.74
C ASP A 165 19.60 -17.41 13.56
N TYR A 166 18.98 -18.59 13.44
CA TYR A 166 17.75 -18.94 14.17
C TYR A 166 17.96 -20.16 15.09
N PRO A 167 18.35 -19.96 16.36
CA PRO A 167 18.65 -21.06 17.30
C PRO A 167 17.52 -22.05 17.55
N ASN A 168 16.26 -21.63 17.38
CA ASN A 168 15.09 -22.50 17.56
C ASN A 168 14.75 -23.32 16.30
N LEU A 169 15.56 -23.27 15.24
CA LEU A 169 15.33 -24.01 13.99
C LEU A 169 15.00 -25.50 14.21
N PRO A 170 15.75 -26.28 15.02
CA PRO A 170 15.43 -27.70 15.23
C PRO A 170 14.11 -27.93 15.97
N GLN A 171 13.61 -26.93 16.72
CA GLN A 171 12.39 -27.06 17.53
C GLN A 171 11.11 -26.84 16.73
N VAL A 172 11.19 -26.08 15.62
CA VAL A 172 10.01 -25.72 14.80
C VAL A 172 9.86 -26.57 13.55
N LEU A 173 10.91 -27.28 13.15
CA LEU A 173 10.90 -28.13 11.94
C LEU A 173 10.38 -29.53 12.25
N GLU A 174 9.81 -30.14 11.22
CA GLU A 174 9.42 -31.55 11.22
C GLU A 174 10.16 -32.32 10.12
N LYS A 175 10.23 -33.65 10.25
CA LYS A 175 10.76 -34.48 9.16
C LYS A 175 9.96 -34.23 7.88
N ARG A 176 10.66 -34.12 6.75
CA ARG A 176 10.12 -33.75 5.42
C ARG A 176 9.69 -32.30 5.26
N ALA A 177 9.85 -31.45 6.28
CA ALA A 177 9.67 -30.00 6.12
C ALA A 177 10.64 -29.44 5.07
N LYS A 178 10.29 -28.29 4.51
CA LYS A 178 11.12 -27.59 3.53
C LYS A 178 11.82 -26.40 4.19
N ILE A 179 13.06 -26.19 3.79
CA ILE A 179 13.83 -24.97 4.09
C ILE A 179 14.13 -24.32 2.75
N TYR A 180 13.68 -23.10 2.58
CA TYR A 180 13.95 -22.31 1.38
C TYR A 180 15.05 -21.29 1.69
N ILE A 181 15.96 -21.09 0.74
CA ILE A 181 17.07 -20.14 0.86
C ILE A 181 17.13 -19.30 -0.41
N ASP A 182 17.47 -18.02 -0.26
CA ASP A 182 17.66 -17.07 -1.37
C ASP A 182 16.38 -16.91 -2.22
N ASP A 183 15.37 -16.28 -1.63
CA ASP A 183 14.07 -16.01 -2.27
C ASP A 183 13.37 -17.27 -2.80
N GLY A 184 13.60 -18.41 -2.14
CA GLY A 184 13.02 -19.70 -2.52
C GLY A 184 13.70 -20.41 -3.69
N LEU A 185 14.80 -19.88 -4.23
CA LEU A 185 15.53 -20.47 -5.36
C LEU A 185 16.22 -21.78 -4.96
N ILE A 186 16.73 -21.86 -3.74
CA ILE A 186 17.32 -23.07 -3.17
C ILE A 186 16.29 -23.71 -2.24
N ALA A 187 16.09 -25.02 -2.38
CA ALA A 187 15.15 -25.77 -1.56
C ALA A 187 15.81 -26.99 -0.95
N LEU A 188 15.73 -27.11 0.36
CA LEU A 188 16.19 -28.26 1.14
C LEU A 188 14.98 -29.00 1.71
N ARG A 189 15.08 -30.32 1.82
CA ARG A 189 14.10 -31.16 2.51
C ARG A 189 14.72 -31.82 3.73
N VAL A 190 14.12 -31.60 4.89
CA VAL A 190 14.56 -32.14 6.17
C VAL A 190 14.48 -33.68 6.18
N LEU A 191 15.58 -34.33 6.51
CA LEU A 191 15.68 -35.78 6.67
C LEU A 191 15.65 -36.17 8.15
N GLU A 192 16.46 -35.49 8.95
CA GLU A 192 16.67 -35.77 10.37
C GLU A 192 16.92 -34.48 11.15
N ILE A 193 16.50 -34.46 12.41
CA ILE A 193 16.60 -33.31 13.29
C ILE A 193 17.37 -33.77 14.53
N GLY A 194 18.49 -33.11 14.81
CA GLY A 194 19.29 -33.26 16.03
C GLY A 194 18.92 -32.21 17.08
N SER A 195 19.78 -32.06 18.09
CA SER A 195 19.60 -31.07 19.17
C SER A 195 19.74 -29.62 18.69
N ASP A 196 20.71 -29.38 17.81
CA ASP A 196 21.23 -28.08 17.38
C ASP A 196 21.56 -28.05 15.87
N TRP A 197 21.14 -29.10 15.15
CA TRP A 197 21.37 -29.26 13.72
C TRP A 197 20.20 -29.98 13.03
N VAL A 198 20.12 -29.81 11.72
CA VAL A 198 19.13 -30.44 10.84
C VAL A 198 19.86 -31.01 9.63
N GLU A 199 19.73 -32.31 9.38
CA GLU A 199 20.25 -32.94 8.16
C GLU A 199 19.18 -32.83 7.07
N ALA A 200 19.57 -32.34 5.90
CA ALA A 200 18.66 -32.12 4.79
C ALA A 200 19.27 -32.61 3.46
N VAL A 201 18.39 -32.89 2.50
CA VAL A 201 18.78 -33.14 1.10
C VAL A 201 18.43 -31.92 0.26
N VAL A 202 19.32 -31.55 -0.66
CA VAL A 202 19.06 -30.47 -1.62
C VAL A 202 18.05 -30.96 -2.67
N GLU A 203 16.83 -30.41 -2.66
CA GLU A 203 15.80 -30.69 -3.68
C GLU A 203 15.98 -29.81 -4.92
N ALA A 204 16.28 -28.53 -4.70
CA ALA A 204 16.64 -27.55 -5.72
C ALA A 204 17.98 -26.93 -5.33
N GLY A 205 18.99 -27.15 -6.17
CA GLY A 205 20.33 -26.64 -5.98
C GLY A 205 20.51 -25.23 -6.52
N GLY A 206 21.69 -24.67 -6.36
CA GLY A 206 22.03 -23.32 -6.81
C GLY A 206 23.29 -22.80 -6.15
N VAL A 207 23.68 -21.59 -6.52
CA VAL A 207 24.81 -20.89 -5.92
C VAL A 207 24.33 -20.18 -4.67
N LEU A 208 24.81 -20.61 -3.50
CA LEU A 208 24.56 -19.95 -2.23
C LEU A 208 25.67 -18.91 -1.97
N CYS A 209 25.29 -17.64 -1.93
CA CYS A 209 26.15 -16.56 -1.44
C CYS A 209 25.93 -16.32 0.06
N SER A 210 26.66 -15.35 0.61
CA SER A 210 26.57 -14.98 2.04
C SER A 210 25.27 -14.23 2.41
N ARG A 211 24.78 -14.42 3.64
CA ARG A 211 23.67 -13.65 4.26
C ARG A 211 22.33 -13.67 3.52
N LYS A 212 22.02 -14.81 2.91
CA LYS A 212 20.76 -15.04 2.18
C LYS A 212 19.61 -15.30 3.15
N GLY A 213 18.41 -14.85 2.78
CA GLY A 213 17.20 -15.09 3.57
C GLY A 213 16.85 -16.59 3.60
N VAL A 214 16.27 -17.02 4.71
CA VAL A 214 15.80 -18.38 4.94
C VAL A 214 14.33 -18.35 5.33
N ASN A 215 13.52 -19.15 4.65
CA ASN A 215 12.09 -19.29 4.90
C ASN A 215 11.77 -20.72 5.33
N LEU A 216 10.81 -20.87 6.25
CA LEU A 216 10.45 -22.15 6.88
C LEU A 216 8.95 -22.44 6.71
N PRO A 217 8.46 -22.67 5.48
CA PRO A 217 7.03 -22.73 5.22
C PRO A 217 6.32 -23.80 6.03
N GLY A 218 5.20 -23.40 6.65
CA GLY A 218 4.39 -24.30 7.45
C GLY A 218 4.86 -24.47 8.90
N CYS A 219 5.91 -23.77 9.32
CA CYS A 219 6.38 -23.78 10.71
C CYS A 219 5.87 -22.53 11.45
N ASP A 220 5.45 -22.69 12.70
CA ASP A 220 5.15 -21.56 13.58
C ASP A 220 6.44 -21.09 14.26
N LEU A 221 6.94 -19.93 13.83
CA LEU A 221 8.20 -19.40 14.32
C LEU A 221 8.09 -18.90 15.77
N ILE A 222 8.88 -19.49 16.67
CA ILE A 222 8.92 -19.14 18.09
C ILE A 222 10.20 -18.39 18.47
N GLY A 223 10.11 -17.50 19.46
CA GLY A 223 11.27 -16.81 20.05
C GLY A 223 11.93 -15.73 19.17
N LEU A 224 11.43 -15.48 17.96
CA LEU A 224 11.82 -14.33 17.14
C LEU A 224 11.03 -13.10 17.59
N GLN A 225 11.73 -12.07 18.05
CA GLN A 225 11.14 -10.77 18.38
C GLN A 225 10.72 -10.05 17.10
N ALA A 226 9.50 -9.51 17.04
CA ALA A 226 9.05 -8.74 15.89
C ALA A 226 9.83 -7.43 15.68
N VAL A 227 10.37 -6.88 16.77
CA VAL A 227 11.21 -5.69 16.76
C VAL A 227 12.57 -6.06 17.36
N SER A 228 13.58 -6.17 16.51
CA SER A 228 14.97 -6.33 16.96
C SER A 228 15.55 -5.02 17.50
N GLU A 229 16.70 -5.06 18.16
CA GLU A 229 17.43 -3.84 18.57
C GLU A 229 17.74 -2.91 17.39
N ARG A 230 18.02 -3.50 16.22
CA ARG A 230 18.20 -2.74 14.98
C ARG A 230 16.89 -2.10 14.53
N ASP A 231 15.78 -2.84 14.52
CA ASP A 231 14.49 -2.27 14.14
C ASP A 231 14.10 -1.14 15.09
N GLU A 232 14.37 -1.28 16.39
CA GLU A 232 14.12 -0.20 17.36
C GLU A 232 14.96 1.06 17.06
N ALA A 233 16.23 0.89 16.66
CA ALA A 233 17.07 2.00 16.22
C ALA A 233 16.54 2.65 14.93
N ASP A 234 16.09 1.84 13.97
CA ASP A 234 15.50 2.28 12.71
C ASP A 234 14.18 3.05 12.96
N LEU A 235 13.33 2.57 13.86
CA LEU A 235 12.08 3.22 14.26
C LEU A 235 12.34 4.56 14.96
N ARG A 236 13.30 4.62 15.90
CA ARG A 236 13.72 5.88 16.54
C ARG A 236 14.27 6.87 15.52
N PHE A 237 15.05 6.40 14.55
CA PHE A 237 15.51 7.22 13.43
C PHE A 237 14.34 7.78 12.62
N GLY A 238 13.34 6.94 12.31
CA GLY A 238 12.12 7.34 11.60
C GLY A 238 11.32 8.42 12.36
N VAL A 239 11.14 8.25 13.67
CA VAL A 239 10.49 9.24 14.54
C VAL A 239 11.25 10.57 14.52
N ALA A 240 12.58 10.53 14.70
CA ALA A 240 13.41 11.74 14.70
C ALA A 240 13.37 12.47 13.34
N HIS A 241 13.22 11.74 12.24
CA HIS A 241 13.08 12.32 10.91
C HIS A 241 11.64 12.68 10.56
N GLY A 242 10.64 12.35 11.38
CA GLY A 242 9.23 12.64 11.11
C GLY A 242 8.70 11.92 9.87
N VAL A 243 8.96 10.61 9.76
CA VAL A 243 8.29 9.75 8.76
C VAL A 243 6.79 9.67 9.08
N ASP A 244 5.98 9.41 8.05
CA ASP A 244 4.52 9.44 8.19
C ASP A 244 3.94 8.07 8.50
N ILE A 245 4.61 7.02 8.00
CA ILE A 245 4.12 5.64 7.96
C ILE A 245 5.29 4.68 8.26
N VAL A 246 5.00 3.58 8.95
CA VAL A 246 5.89 2.43 9.15
C VAL A 246 5.25 1.22 8.49
N PHE A 247 5.97 0.57 7.59
CA PHE A 247 5.66 -0.76 7.08
C PHE A 247 6.43 -1.77 7.94
N ALA A 248 5.73 -2.46 8.83
CA ALA A 248 6.32 -3.38 9.78
C ALA A 248 6.37 -4.80 9.21
N SER A 249 7.57 -5.36 9.10
CA SER A 249 7.86 -6.64 8.45
C SER A 249 7.59 -7.84 9.38
N PHE A 250 7.19 -8.95 8.79
CA PHE A 250 6.94 -10.27 9.38
C PHE A 250 6.03 -10.22 10.60
N ILE A 251 4.97 -9.42 10.52
CA ILE A 251 3.95 -9.38 11.57
C ILE A 251 3.17 -10.70 11.55
N ARG A 252 3.16 -11.38 12.70
CA ARG A 252 2.58 -12.71 12.90
C ARG A 252 1.47 -12.71 13.95
N SER A 253 1.38 -11.67 14.78
CA SER A 253 0.37 -11.55 15.84
C SER A 253 -0.02 -10.10 16.13
N ALA A 254 -1.12 -9.92 16.85
CA ALA A 254 -1.50 -8.62 17.42
C ALA A 254 -0.42 -8.04 18.37
N GLN A 255 0.32 -8.90 19.07
CA GLN A 255 1.37 -8.46 19.99
C GLN A 255 2.54 -7.81 19.25
N ASP A 256 2.90 -8.33 18.08
CA ASP A 256 3.95 -7.76 17.24
C ASP A 256 3.63 -6.30 16.84
N VAL A 257 2.37 -6.03 16.48
CA VAL A 257 1.91 -4.67 16.15
C VAL A 257 2.03 -3.74 17.37
N LYS A 258 1.66 -4.23 18.55
CA LYS A 258 1.80 -3.49 19.82
C LYS A 258 3.25 -3.20 20.14
N ASP A 259 4.16 -4.13 19.84
CA ASP A 259 5.60 -3.95 20.08
C ASP A 259 6.19 -2.89 19.15
N VAL A 260 5.78 -2.84 17.88
CA VAL A 260 6.14 -1.75 16.95
C VAL A 260 5.62 -0.41 17.47
N ARG A 261 4.34 -0.33 17.88
CA ARG A 261 3.77 0.91 18.45
C ARG A 261 4.51 1.36 19.72
N ARG A 262 4.90 0.42 20.58
CA ARG A 262 5.67 0.70 21.79
C ARG A 262 7.05 1.26 21.46
N ALA A 263 7.73 0.68 20.47
CA ALA A 263 9.05 1.13 20.01
C ALA A 263 9.02 2.54 19.37
N LEU A 264 7.91 2.93 18.74
CA LEU A 264 7.70 4.30 18.26
C LEU A 264 7.56 5.33 19.39
N GLY A 265 7.06 4.89 20.55
CA GLY A 265 6.90 5.73 21.75
C GLY A 265 5.92 6.92 21.56
N PRO A 266 5.82 7.80 22.57
CA PRO A 266 4.85 8.91 22.55
C PRO A 266 5.06 9.91 21.40
N GLN A 267 6.31 10.12 20.98
CA GLN A 267 6.63 11.04 19.88
C GLN A 267 6.21 10.49 18.50
N GLY A 268 6.16 9.16 18.36
CA GLY A 268 5.74 8.48 17.14
C GLY A 268 4.28 8.04 17.15
N GLN A 269 3.47 8.43 18.14
CA GLN A 269 2.10 7.90 18.34
C GLN A 269 1.17 8.12 17.13
N ASP A 270 1.41 9.18 16.35
CA ASP A 270 0.59 9.54 15.20
C ASP A 270 1.08 8.90 13.90
N ILE A 271 2.25 8.23 13.90
CA ILE A 271 2.77 7.48 12.75
C ILE A 271 1.88 6.27 12.49
N LYS A 272 1.48 6.06 11.24
CA LYS A 272 0.65 4.92 10.86
C LYS A 272 1.46 3.64 10.82
N VAL A 273 0.99 2.59 11.47
CA VAL A 273 1.61 1.26 11.44
C VAL A 273 0.83 0.37 10.47
N ILE A 274 1.46 0.06 9.34
CA ILE A 274 0.95 -0.87 8.34
C ILE A 274 1.66 -2.21 8.54
N SER A 275 0.89 -3.25 8.88
CA SER A 275 1.44 -4.58 9.08
C SER A 275 1.62 -5.30 7.76
N LYS A 276 2.86 -5.72 7.46
CA LYS A 276 3.15 -6.57 6.31
C LYS A 276 2.82 -8.01 6.70
N VAL A 277 1.84 -8.58 6.01
CA VAL A 277 1.46 -9.98 6.17
C VAL A 277 2.16 -10.78 5.10
N GLU A 278 3.21 -11.49 5.53
CA GLU A 278 4.14 -12.19 4.64
C GLU A 278 4.49 -13.61 5.08
N SER A 279 3.77 -14.14 6.08
CA SER A 279 3.92 -15.51 6.56
C SER A 279 2.57 -16.21 6.67
N ARG A 280 2.59 -17.54 6.69
CA ARG A 280 1.38 -18.34 6.95
C ARG A 280 0.75 -17.99 8.28
N GLN A 281 1.55 -17.77 9.33
CA GLN A 281 1.07 -17.41 10.66
C GLN A 281 0.36 -16.05 10.64
N GLY A 282 0.90 -15.06 9.92
CA GLY A 282 0.25 -13.76 9.74
C GLY A 282 -1.09 -13.86 8.99
N VAL A 283 -1.20 -14.75 7.99
CA VAL A 283 -2.48 -15.02 7.31
C VAL A 283 -3.49 -15.69 8.25
N HIS A 284 -3.04 -16.60 9.12
CA HIS A 284 -3.91 -17.26 10.09
C HIS A 284 -4.45 -16.28 11.14
N ASN A 285 -3.58 -15.43 11.67
CA ASN A 285 -3.87 -14.45 12.72
C ASN A 285 -4.36 -13.10 12.16
N PHE A 286 -4.84 -13.07 10.92
CA PHE A 286 -5.09 -11.83 10.20
C PHE A 286 -6.07 -10.88 10.90
N GLU A 287 -7.12 -11.41 11.54
CA GLU A 287 -8.13 -10.59 12.21
C GLU A 287 -7.56 -9.80 13.39
N GLU A 288 -6.76 -10.46 14.24
CA GLU A 288 -6.17 -9.80 15.41
C GLU A 288 -5.09 -8.80 15.01
N ILE A 289 -4.33 -9.09 13.94
CA ILE A 289 -3.38 -8.15 13.35
C ILE A 289 -4.14 -6.93 12.82
N LEU A 290 -5.14 -7.15 11.97
CA LEU A 290 -5.95 -6.09 11.38
C LEU A 290 -6.59 -5.20 12.44
N ALA A 291 -7.04 -5.75 13.57
CA ALA A 291 -7.63 -4.98 14.66
C ALA A 291 -6.66 -3.94 15.26
N GLU A 292 -5.39 -4.28 15.39
CA GLU A 292 -4.36 -3.44 16.04
C GLU A 292 -3.60 -2.52 15.06
N SER A 293 -3.55 -2.89 13.77
CA SER A 293 -2.86 -2.10 12.73
C SER A 293 -3.66 -0.89 12.28
N ASP A 294 -2.99 0.13 11.75
CA ASP A 294 -3.67 1.22 11.03
C ASP A 294 -4.10 0.78 9.63
N GLY A 295 -3.40 -0.20 9.05
CA GLY A 295 -3.69 -0.82 7.76
C GLY A 295 -2.79 -2.03 7.52
N VAL A 296 -2.87 -2.63 6.34
CA VAL A 296 -2.17 -3.88 6.00
C VAL A 296 -1.45 -3.76 4.66
N MET A 297 -0.30 -4.43 4.53
CA MET A 297 0.32 -4.70 3.24
C MET A 297 0.30 -6.20 2.96
N VAL A 298 -0.23 -6.57 1.79
CA VAL A 298 -0.09 -7.91 1.22
C VAL A 298 1.30 -7.99 0.59
N ALA A 299 2.28 -8.45 1.37
CA ALA A 299 3.68 -8.52 0.96
C ALA A 299 3.96 -9.84 0.23
N ARG A 300 3.66 -9.86 -1.09
CA ARG A 300 3.55 -11.09 -1.90
C ARG A 300 4.86 -11.82 -2.15
N GLY A 301 6.01 -11.14 -2.03
CA GLY A 301 7.34 -11.73 -2.23
C GLY A 301 7.59 -12.86 -1.24
N ASP A 302 7.81 -12.50 0.03
CA ASP A 302 7.98 -13.47 1.11
C ASP A 302 6.75 -14.37 1.31
N LEU A 303 5.53 -13.83 1.16
CA LEU A 303 4.32 -14.65 1.26
C LEU A 303 4.29 -15.79 0.23
N GLY A 304 4.73 -15.54 -1.01
CA GLY A 304 4.78 -16.55 -2.07
C GLY A 304 5.84 -17.64 -1.87
N ILE A 305 6.74 -17.44 -0.90
CA ILE A 305 7.70 -18.44 -0.44
C ILE A 305 7.11 -19.20 0.77
N GLU A 306 6.49 -18.49 1.71
CA GLU A 306 5.90 -19.01 2.95
C GLU A 306 4.62 -19.84 2.77
N ILE A 307 3.85 -19.55 1.72
CA ILE A 307 2.72 -20.38 1.27
C ILE A 307 2.91 -20.74 -0.21
N PRO A 308 2.30 -21.84 -0.69
CA PRO A 308 2.35 -22.17 -2.11
C PRO A 308 1.93 -20.98 -2.98
N ALA A 309 2.72 -20.65 -4.00
CA ALA A 309 2.54 -19.46 -4.83
C ALA A 309 1.13 -19.40 -5.46
N GLU A 310 0.56 -20.55 -5.83
CA GLU A 310 -0.80 -20.65 -6.37
C GLU A 310 -1.91 -20.32 -5.36
N LYS A 311 -1.58 -20.13 -4.07
CA LYS A 311 -2.53 -19.72 -3.02
C LYS A 311 -2.41 -18.23 -2.67
N VAL A 312 -1.39 -17.52 -3.15
CA VAL A 312 -1.15 -16.11 -2.80
C VAL A 312 -2.34 -15.23 -3.21
N PHE A 313 -2.95 -15.49 -4.36
CA PHE A 313 -4.12 -14.72 -4.81
C PHE A 313 -5.34 -14.87 -3.88
N ILE A 314 -5.50 -16.04 -3.23
CA ILE A 314 -6.56 -16.27 -2.25
C ILE A 314 -6.31 -15.41 -1.01
N ALA A 315 -5.07 -15.40 -0.52
CA ALA A 315 -4.67 -14.59 0.63
C ALA A 315 -4.81 -13.09 0.33
N GLN A 316 -4.39 -12.63 -0.86
CA GLN A 316 -4.55 -11.24 -1.31
C GLN A 316 -6.02 -10.81 -1.28
N LYS A 317 -6.90 -11.55 -1.97
CA LYS A 317 -8.33 -11.21 -2.05
C LYS A 317 -9.00 -11.23 -0.67
N MET A 318 -8.63 -12.20 0.17
CA MET A 318 -9.11 -12.29 1.55
C MET A 318 -8.71 -11.07 2.38
N MET A 319 -7.43 -10.70 2.37
CA MET A 319 -6.92 -9.57 3.14
C MET A 319 -7.52 -8.24 2.67
N ILE A 320 -7.60 -8.03 1.34
CA ILE A 320 -8.20 -6.82 0.77
C ILE A 320 -9.68 -6.72 1.17
N GLY A 321 -10.46 -7.80 1.02
CA GLY A 321 -11.88 -7.81 1.39
C GLY A 321 -12.11 -7.49 2.87
N ARG A 322 -11.32 -8.07 3.76
CA ARG A 322 -11.40 -7.80 5.21
C ARG A 322 -10.99 -6.39 5.57
N CYS A 323 -9.94 -5.86 4.96
CA CYS A 323 -9.53 -4.46 5.13
C CYS A 323 -10.61 -3.48 4.64
N ASN A 324 -11.22 -3.74 3.49
CA ASN A 324 -12.34 -2.95 2.96
C ASN A 324 -13.53 -2.95 3.94
N SER A 325 -13.89 -4.13 4.47
CA SER A 325 -14.98 -4.27 5.44
C SER A 325 -14.69 -3.51 6.75
N ALA A 326 -13.45 -3.62 7.27
CA ALA A 326 -13.00 -2.89 8.45
C ALA A 326 -12.78 -1.38 8.19
N GLY A 327 -12.76 -0.99 6.91
CA GLY A 327 -12.41 0.35 6.48
C GLY A 327 -10.97 0.72 6.80
N LYS A 328 -10.01 -0.20 6.78
CA LYS A 328 -8.58 0.12 6.99
C LYS A 328 -7.81 0.02 5.66
N PRO A 329 -6.83 0.89 5.38
CA PRO A 329 -6.04 0.83 4.15
C PRO A 329 -5.40 -0.52 3.91
N VAL A 330 -5.40 -0.95 2.65
CA VAL A 330 -4.69 -2.15 2.22
C VAL A 330 -3.83 -1.90 0.98
N ILE A 331 -2.59 -2.40 1.03
CA ILE A 331 -1.58 -2.23 0.00
C ILE A 331 -1.34 -3.57 -0.69
N CYS A 332 -1.39 -3.60 -2.03
CA CYS A 332 -0.89 -4.72 -2.81
C CYS A 332 0.56 -4.43 -3.23
N ALA A 333 1.49 -5.37 -2.97
CA ALA A 333 2.92 -5.10 -3.07
C ALA A 333 3.71 -6.23 -3.73
N THR A 334 4.87 -5.84 -4.28
CA THR A 334 5.94 -6.70 -4.82
C THR A 334 5.65 -7.31 -6.18
N GLN A 335 6.59 -7.13 -7.12
CA GLN A 335 6.57 -7.70 -8.49
C GLN A 335 5.33 -7.32 -9.33
N MET A 336 4.72 -6.16 -9.05
CA MET A 336 3.54 -5.73 -9.81
C MET A 336 3.89 -5.41 -11.27
N LEU A 337 5.05 -4.80 -11.52
CA LEU A 337 5.57 -4.48 -12.85
C LEU A 337 7.04 -4.93 -13.00
N GLU A 338 7.41 -6.10 -12.44
CA GLU A 338 8.81 -6.53 -12.27
C GLU A 338 9.65 -6.47 -13.56
N SER A 339 9.10 -6.85 -14.72
CA SER A 339 9.83 -6.79 -15.99
C SER A 339 10.27 -5.39 -16.37
N MET A 340 9.62 -4.34 -15.83
CA MET A 340 9.98 -2.95 -16.06
C MET A 340 11.25 -2.50 -15.34
N VAL A 341 11.85 -3.35 -14.50
CA VAL A 341 13.22 -3.16 -14.00
C VAL A 341 14.20 -3.06 -15.17
N SER A 342 14.01 -3.88 -16.21
CA SER A 342 14.93 -3.99 -17.35
C SER A 342 14.30 -3.68 -18.71
N HIS A 343 12.97 -3.53 -18.79
CA HIS A 343 12.25 -3.26 -20.04
C HIS A 343 11.37 -2.01 -19.94
N PRO A 344 11.18 -1.25 -21.03
CA PRO A 344 10.37 -0.02 -21.01
C PRO A 344 8.85 -0.29 -20.99
N ARG A 345 8.40 -1.54 -21.09
CA ARG A 345 6.98 -1.90 -21.08
C ARG A 345 6.76 -3.16 -20.24
N PRO A 346 5.61 -3.26 -19.54
CA PRO A 346 5.29 -4.43 -18.75
C PRO A 346 4.84 -5.60 -19.62
N THR A 347 4.82 -6.78 -19.02
CA THR A 347 4.12 -7.94 -19.56
C THR A 347 2.60 -7.74 -19.46
N ARG A 348 1.83 -8.59 -20.16
CA ARG A 348 0.36 -8.58 -20.05
C ARG A 348 -0.10 -9.06 -18.67
N ALA A 349 0.64 -9.99 -18.06
CA ALA A 349 0.34 -10.50 -16.73
C ALA A 349 0.50 -9.40 -15.67
N GLU A 350 1.58 -8.61 -15.74
CA GLU A 350 1.82 -7.47 -14.85
C GLU A 350 0.73 -6.39 -14.97
N SER A 351 0.32 -6.06 -16.20
CA SER A 351 -0.77 -5.11 -16.41
C SER A 351 -2.09 -5.60 -15.81
N SER A 352 -2.39 -6.90 -16.00
CA SER A 352 -3.55 -7.56 -15.40
C SER A 352 -3.46 -7.62 -13.87
N ASP A 353 -2.27 -7.84 -13.31
CA ASP A 353 -2.04 -7.93 -11.87
C ASP A 353 -2.37 -6.59 -11.18
N VAL A 354 -1.84 -5.49 -11.71
CA VAL A 354 -2.15 -4.14 -11.22
C VAL A 354 -3.66 -3.86 -11.31
N ALA A 355 -4.27 -4.12 -12.46
CA ALA A 355 -5.70 -3.88 -12.65
C ALA A 355 -6.54 -4.69 -11.64
N ASN A 356 -6.23 -5.98 -11.46
CA ASN A 356 -6.98 -6.83 -10.53
C ASN A 356 -6.76 -6.45 -9.07
N ALA A 357 -5.58 -5.98 -8.67
CA ALA A 357 -5.38 -5.45 -7.32
C ALA A 357 -6.30 -4.25 -7.04
N VAL A 358 -6.47 -3.37 -8.03
CA VAL A 358 -7.38 -2.21 -7.93
C VAL A 358 -8.85 -2.65 -7.92
N LEU A 359 -9.24 -3.61 -8.76
CA LEU A 359 -10.60 -4.17 -8.82
C LEU A 359 -10.97 -4.95 -7.55
N ASP A 360 -10.01 -5.67 -6.95
CA ASP A 360 -10.17 -6.33 -5.65
C ASP A 360 -10.43 -5.32 -4.53
N GLY A 361 -10.03 -4.06 -4.74
CA GLY A 361 -10.28 -2.95 -3.85
C GLY A 361 -9.07 -2.51 -3.04
N ALA A 362 -7.84 -2.74 -3.52
CA ALA A 362 -6.66 -2.16 -2.89
C ALA A 362 -6.73 -0.63 -2.82
N ASP A 363 -6.25 -0.05 -1.72
CA ASP A 363 -6.11 1.40 -1.55
C ASP A 363 -4.84 1.91 -2.22
N CYS A 364 -3.77 1.11 -2.14
CA CYS A 364 -2.49 1.43 -2.77
C CYS A 364 -1.92 0.23 -3.52
N VAL A 365 -1.13 0.55 -4.54
CA VAL A 365 -0.26 -0.37 -5.28
C VAL A 365 1.18 0.08 -5.13
N MET A 366 2.12 -0.86 -5.13
CA MET A 366 3.52 -0.57 -4.78
C MET A 366 4.53 -1.09 -5.79
N LEU A 367 5.49 -0.22 -6.13
CA LEU A 367 6.69 -0.52 -6.90
C LEU A 367 7.89 -0.70 -5.95
N SER A 368 8.65 -1.77 -6.18
CA SER A 368 9.81 -2.19 -5.40
C SER A 368 11.10 -2.00 -6.20
N GLY A 369 11.56 -3.05 -6.89
CA GLY A 369 12.79 -3.00 -7.68
C GLY A 369 12.67 -2.04 -8.87
N GLU A 370 11.46 -1.93 -9.42
CA GLU A 370 11.11 -1.14 -10.60
C GLU A 370 11.54 0.33 -10.44
N THR A 371 11.31 0.92 -9.27
CA THR A 371 11.67 2.32 -8.98
C THR A 371 12.96 2.47 -8.19
N ALA A 372 13.36 1.47 -7.40
CA ALA A 372 14.56 1.58 -6.57
C ALA A 372 15.86 1.42 -7.37
N LYS A 373 15.89 0.44 -8.29
CA LYS A 373 17.08 0.03 -9.05
C LYS A 373 16.84 -0.15 -10.55
N GLY A 374 15.60 -0.05 -11.01
CA GLY A 374 15.23 -0.26 -12.41
C GLY A 374 15.76 0.82 -13.36
N LEU A 375 15.84 0.46 -14.64
CA LEU A 375 16.25 1.35 -15.73
C LEU A 375 15.13 2.33 -16.12
N PHE A 376 13.87 1.98 -15.86
CA PHE A 376 12.68 2.73 -16.30
C PHE A 376 11.75 3.15 -15.13
N PRO A 377 12.27 3.85 -14.09
CA PRO A 377 11.49 4.16 -12.89
C PRO A 377 10.33 5.13 -13.17
N LEU A 378 10.45 6.02 -14.16
CA LEU A 378 9.39 6.99 -14.50
C LEU A 378 8.26 6.32 -15.27
N GLU A 379 8.62 5.48 -16.24
CA GLU A 379 7.69 4.72 -17.06
C GLU A 379 6.92 3.71 -16.22
N ALA A 380 7.56 3.08 -15.22
CA ALA A 380 6.87 2.20 -14.28
C ALA A 380 5.79 2.94 -13.48
N VAL A 381 6.08 4.15 -12.97
CA VAL A 381 5.10 4.98 -12.26
C VAL A 381 3.97 5.41 -13.19
N ALA A 382 4.29 5.88 -14.40
CA ALA A 382 3.30 6.31 -15.39
C ALA A 382 2.39 5.16 -15.86
N MET A 383 2.95 3.96 -16.03
CA MET A 383 2.21 2.74 -16.37
C MET A 383 1.27 2.35 -15.24
N MET A 384 1.77 2.30 -14.00
CA MET A 384 0.97 2.03 -12.80
C MET A 384 -0.19 3.04 -12.67
N HIS A 385 0.07 4.33 -12.89
CA HIS A 385 -0.94 5.39 -12.90
C HIS A 385 -2.03 5.14 -13.93
N SER A 386 -1.64 4.81 -15.16
CA SER A 386 -2.57 4.59 -16.28
C SER A 386 -3.46 3.37 -16.02
N ILE A 387 -2.89 2.25 -15.61
CA ILE A 387 -3.66 1.03 -15.30
C ILE A 387 -4.63 1.27 -14.14
N CYS A 388 -4.21 1.99 -13.09
CA CYS A 388 -5.09 2.29 -11.96
C CYS A 388 -6.33 3.08 -12.40
N ARG A 389 -6.17 4.11 -13.25
CA ARG A 389 -7.30 4.93 -13.73
C ARG A 389 -8.30 4.11 -14.54
N GLU A 390 -7.81 3.24 -15.42
CA GLU A 390 -8.67 2.34 -16.21
C GLU A 390 -9.41 1.35 -15.30
N ALA A 391 -8.70 0.71 -14.38
CA ALA A 391 -9.29 -0.25 -13.44
C ALA A 391 -10.31 0.41 -12.50
N GLU A 392 -10.07 1.64 -12.07
CA GLU A 392 -11.02 2.42 -11.26
C GLU A 392 -12.33 2.70 -11.99
N ALA A 393 -12.28 3.03 -13.29
CA ALA A 393 -13.48 3.22 -14.11
C ALA A 393 -14.24 1.89 -14.29
N ALA A 394 -13.54 0.77 -14.39
CA ALA A 394 -14.11 -0.56 -14.56
C ALA A 394 -14.70 -1.20 -13.29
N ILE A 395 -14.73 -0.50 -12.14
CA ILE A 395 -15.35 -1.05 -10.92
C ILE A 395 -16.87 -1.01 -10.99
N PHE A 396 -17.49 -2.14 -10.64
CA PHE A 396 -18.94 -2.23 -10.47
C PHE A 396 -19.40 -1.64 -9.12
N HIS A 397 -19.42 -0.31 -9.05
CA HIS A 397 -19.68 0.44 -7.82
C HIS A 397 -21.07 0.17 -7.22
N HIS A 398 -22.07 -0.17 -8.06
CA HIS A 398 -23.42 -0.46 -7.61
C HIS A 398 -23.43 -1.62 -6.58
N GLN A 399 -22.81 -2.74 -6.95
CA GLN A 399 -22.66 -3.90 -6.07
C GLN A 399 -21.72 -3.58 -4.89
N LEU A 400 -20.54 -3.01 -5.16
CA LEU A 400 -19.53 -2.79 -4.12
C LEU A 400 -20.04 -1.90 -2.98
N PHE A 401 -20.69 -0.78 -3.34
CA PHE A 401 -21.20 0.15 -2.33
C PHE A 401 -22.36 -0.47 -1.53
N GLU A 402 -23.25 -1.23 -2.17
CA GLU A 402 -24.31 -1.94 -1.47
C GLU A 402 -23.75 -2.97 -0.46
N GLU A 403 -22.76 -3.77 -0.87
CA GLU A 403 -22.12 -4.76 0.01
C GLU A 403 -21.44 -4.09 1.21
N LEU A 404 -20.69 -3.01 0.99
CA LEU A 404 -20.04 -2.25 2.07
C LEU A 404 -21.06 -1.67 3.05
N ARG A 405 -22.18 -1.14 2.55
CA ARG A 405 -23.27 -0.64 3.40
C ARG A 405 -23.90 -1.75 4.25
N ARG A 406 -24.12 -2.93 3.67
CA ARG A 406 -24.73 -4.08 4.38
C ARG A 406 -23.80 -4.68 5.44
N LEU A 407 -22.49 -4.69 5.19
CA LEU A 407 -21.49 -5.21 6.11
C LEU A 407 -21.13 -4.23 7.23
N THR A 408 -21.38 -2.94 7.04
CA THR A 408 -21.10 -1.93 8.07
C THR A 408 -22.19 -1.96 9.16
N PRO A 409 -21.82 -2.13 10.45
CA PRO A 409 -22.78 -2.07 11.54
C PRO A 409 -23.52 -0.72 11.62
N LEU A 410 -24.74 -0.74 12.14
CA LEU A 410 -25.45 0.51 12.44
C LEU A 410 -24.63 1.31 13.45
N SER A 411 -24.49 2.61 13.20
CA SER A 411 -23.64 3.52 13.97
C SER A 411 -24.45 4.72 14.45
N SER A 412 -24.21 5.13 15.69
CA SER A 412 -24.70 6.40 16.24
C SER A 412 -23.68 7.52 16.12
N ASP A 413 -22.52 7.29 15.48
CA ASP A 413 -21.53 8.33 15.21
C ASP A 413 -22.02 9.25 14.07
N PRO A 414 -22.30 10.54 14.33
CA PRO A 414 -22.77 11.46 13.30
C PRO A 414 -21.81 11.60 12.12
N THR A 415 -20.50 11.43 12.35
CA THR A 415 -19.50 11.50 11.27
C THR A 415 -19.67 10.37 10.28
N GLU A 416 -19.85 9.14 10.77
CA GLU A 416 -20.05 7.96 9.94
C GLU A 416 -21.39 8.01 9.19
N VAL A 417 -22.46 8.44 9.86
CA VAL A 417 -23.78 8.66 9.25
C VAL A 417 -23.72 9.72 8.14
N THR A 418 -22.94 10.78 8.35
CA THR A 418 -22.74 11.82 7.33
C THR A 418 -21.91 11.29 6.16
N ALA A 419 -20.89 10.48 6.42
CA ALA A 419 -20.01 9.94 5.38
C ALA A 419 -20.76 9.00 4.42
N ILE A 420 -21.55 8.05 4.94
CA ILE A 420 -22.37 7.17 4.10
C ILE A 420 -23.41 7.96 3.29
N GLY A 421 -24.06 8.95 3.90
CA GLY A 421 -25.03 9.81 3.21
C GLY A 421 -24.40 10.68 2.12
N ALA A 422 -23.18 11.17 2.33
CA ALA A 422 -22.42 11.93 1.33
C ALA A 422 -22.02 11.06 0.14
N VAL A 423 -21.58 9.83 0.38
CA VAL A 423 -21.22 8.90 -0.70
C VAL A 423 -22.45 8.45 -1.49
N GLU A 424 -23.56 8.14 -0.83
CA GLU A 424 -24.86 7.89 -1.48
C GLU A 424 -25.26 9.07 -2.38
N SER A 425 -25.20 10.29 -1.84
CA SER A 425 -25.56 11.50 -2.58
C SER A 425 -24.64 11.71 -3.79
N SER A 426 -23.35 11.40 -3.65
CA SER A 426 -22.37 11.52 -4.73
C SER A 426 -22.69 10.59 -5.91
N PHE A 427 -23.16 9.37 -5.65
CA PHE A 427 -23.64 8.47 -6.70
C PHE A 427 -24.94 8.99 -7.30
N LYS A 428 -25.88 9.47 -6.47
CA LYS A 428 -27.20 9.89 -6.93
C LYS A 428 -27.16 11.06 -7.91
N CYS A 429 -26.22 11.99 -7.74
CA CYS A 429 -26.07 13.16 -8.61
C CYS A 429 -24.84 13.09 -9.54
N CYS A 430 -24.15 11.94 -9.61
CA CYS A 430 -22.90 11.79 -10.35
C CYS A 430 -21.90 12.93 -10.05
N ALA A 431 -21.67 13.20 -8.75
CA ALA A 431 -20.87 14.35 -8.31
C ALA A 431 -19.45 14.31 -8.90
N GLY A 432 -18.90 15.47 -9.26
CA GLY A 432 -17.53 15.60 -9.72
C GLY A 432 -16.49 15.38 -8.61
N ALA A 433 -16.87 15.63 -7.35
CA ALA A 433 -16.04 15.35 -6.17
C ALA A 433 -16.86 15.37 -4.87
N ILE A 434 -16.26 14.83 -3.82
CA ILE A 434 -16.61 15.13 -2.42
C ILE A 434 -15.51 16.02 -1.83
N ILE A 435 -15.85 17.25 -1.43
CA ILE A 435 -14.93 18.15 -0.72
C ILE A 435 -15.15 17.99 0.78
N VAL A 436 -14.12 17.59 1.52
CA VAL A 436 -14.19 17.38 2.96
C VAL A 436 -13.17 18.24 3.70
N LEU A 437 -13.61 18.91 4.77
CA LEU A 437 -12.71 19.60 5.69
C LEU A 437 -12.34 18.66 6.83
N THR A 438 -11.05 18.43 7.05
CA THR A 438 -10.58 17.46 8.05
C THR A 438 -9.34 17.94 8.78
N SER A 439 -9.29 17.71 10.10
CA SER A 439 -8.13 18.04 10.94
C SER A 439 -7.28 16.83 11.29
N SER A 440 -7.90 15.67 11.51
CA SER A 440 -7.23 14.40 11.87
C SER A 440 -7.19 13.37 10.74
N GLY A 441 -7.87 13.63 9.62
CA GLY A 441 -8.03 12.68 8.51
C GLY A 441 -9.27 11.78 8.63
N ARG A 442 -9.84 11.62 9.83
CA ARG A 442 -10.94 10.68 10.12
C ARG A 442 -12.15 10.83 9.18
N SER A 443 -12.60 12.05 8.89
CA SER A 443 -13.78 12.26 8.04
C SER A 443 -13.51 11.85 6.59
N ALA A 444 -12.30 12.11 6.08
CA ALA A 444 -11.88 11.67 4.73
C ALA A 444 -11.74 10.14 4.67
N HIS A 445 -11.22 9.54 5.74
CA HIS A 445 -11.13 8.08 5.91
C HIS A 445 -12.50 7.42 5.84
N LEU A 446 -13.49 7.94 6.57
CA LEU A 446 -14.85 7.38 6.58
C LEU A 446 -15.53 7.53 5.21
N LEU A 447 -15.27 8.61 4.46
CA LEU A 447 -15.73 8.74 3.07
C LEU A 447 -15.05 7.71 2.15
N SER A 448 -13.73 7.55 2.25
CA SER A 448 -12.93 6.58 1.49
C SER A 448 -13.39 5.15 1.68
N ARG A 449 -13.80 4.79 2.91
CA ARG A 449 -14.31 3.45 3.26
C ARG A 449 -15.46 3.00 2.37
N TYR A 450 -16.36 3.91 2.00
CA TYR A 450 -17.53 3.60 1.18
C TYR A 450 -17.27 3.69 -0.33
N ARG A 451 -16.00 3.86 -0.74
CA ARG A 451 -15.53 3.73 -2.14
C ARG A 451 -16.33 4.57 -3.15
N PRO A 452 -16.48 5.90 -2.97
CA PRO A 452 -17.11 6.74 -3.99
C PRO A 452 -16.32 6.68 -5.31
N ARG A 453 -17.02 6.81 -6.43
CA ARG A 453 -16.38 6.91 -7.76
C ARG A 453 -15.59 8.21 -7.91
N CYS A 454 -16.16 9.32 -7.46
CA CYS A 454 -15.55 10.63 -7.56
C CYS A 454 -14.42 10.82 -6.53
N PRO A 455 -13.42 11.67 -6.81
CA PRO A 455 -12.36 11.95 -5.86
C PRO A 455 -12.88 12.67 -4.60
N ILE A 456 -12.24 12.39 -3.48
CA ILE A 456 -12.45 13.04 -2.18
C ILE A 456 -11.35 14.08 -1.98
N ILE A 457 -11.65 15.36 -2.19
CA ILE A 457 -10.70 16.46 -1.94
C ILE A 457 -10.68 16.74 -0.43
N ALA A 458 -9.63 16.29 0.25
CA ALA A 458 -9.48 16.44 1.69
C ALA A 458 -8.64 17.67 2.05
N VAL A 459 -9.32 18.75 2.46
CA VAL A 459 -8.69 20.02 2.84
C VAL A 459 -8.30 19.97 4.31
N THR A 460 -7.00 20.12 4.57
CA THR A 460 -6.43 20.13 5.92
C THR A 460 -5.37 21.21 6.08
N ARG A 461 -5.15 21.65 7.32
CA ARG A 461 -4.01 22.50 7.68
C ARG A 461 -2.83 21.69 8.24
N THR A 462 -3.01 20.39 8.49
CA THR A 462 -2.01 19.54 9.13
C THR A 462 -1.21 18.79 8.05
N PRO A 463 0.09 19.11 7.86
CA PRO A 463 0.88 18.50 6.78
C PRO A 463 1.01 16.98 6.90
N GLN A 464 1.15 16.46 8.12
CA GLN A 464 1.23 15.00 8.35
C GLN A 464 -0.08 14.30 7.98
N VAL A 465 -1.24 14.90 8.28
CA VAL A 465 -2.54 14.33 7.88
C VAL A 465 -2.71 14.35 6.36
N ALA A 466 -2.26 15.41 5.68
CA ALA A 466 -2.26 15.45 4.22
C ALA A 466 -1.41 14.30 3.64
N ARG A 467 -0.20 14.08 4.17
CA ARG A 467 0.67 12.98 3.76
C ARG A 467 0.08 11.60 4.08
N GLN A 468 -0.37 11.36 5.31
CA GLN A 468 -0.96 10.07 5.71
C GLN A 468 -2.25 9.73 4.97
N SER A 469 -3.03 10.74 4.56
CA SER A 469 -4.24 10.53 3.76
C SER A 469 -3.97 9.93 2.39
N GLN A 470 -2.72 9.93 1.92
CA GLN A 470 -2.33 9.20 0.71
C GLN A 470 -2.54 7.68 0.83
N LEU A 471 -2.69 7.12 2.03
CA LEU A 471 -3.06 5.70 2.22
C LEU A 471 -4.52 5.40 1.85
N LEU A 472 -5.37 6.42 1.70
CA LEU A 472 -6.81 6.26 1.57
C LEU A 472 -7.23 6.39 0.11
N ARG A 473 -7.88 5.36 -0.44
CA ARG A 473 -8.36 5.40 -1.82
C ARG A 473 -9.33 6.56 -2.07
N GLY A 474 -9.12 7.25 -3.17
CA GLY A 474 -9.96 8.36 -3.61
C GLY A 474 -9.65 9.65 -2.89
N VAL A 475 -8.88 9.63 -1.80
CA VAL A 475 -8.53 10.86 -1.10
C VAL A 475 -7.41 11.58 -1.84
N PHE A 476 -7.73 12.77 -2.32
CA PHE A 476 -6.79 13.75 -2.85
C PHE A 476 -6.53 14.81 -1.77
N PRO A 477 -5.47 14.67 -0.96
CA PRO A 477 -5.21 15.58 0.15
C PRO A 477 -4.66 16.92 -0.35
N VAL A 478 -5.14 18.01 0.25
CA VAL A 478 -4.71 19.38 -0.08
C VAL A 478 -4.39 20.17 1.17
N LEU A 479 -3.25 20.85 1.16
CA LEU A 479 -2.73 21.59 2.31
C LEU A 479 -3.15 23.06 2.22
N PHE A 480 -4.00 23.49 3.14
CA PHE A 480 -4.44 24.86 3.27
C PHE A 480 -3.54 25.62 4.25
N HIS A 481 -2.72 26.53 3.73
CA HIS A 481 -1.75 27.29 4.51
C HIS A 481 -2.32 28.48 5.30
N PRO A 482 -3.36 29.21 4.83
CA PRO A 482 -3.87 30.36 5.56
C PRO A 482 -4.30 30.02 6.99
N LEU A 483 -4.00 30.91 7.93
CA LEU A 483 -4.41 30.77 9.34
C LEU A 483 -5.93 30.77 9.49
N PRO A 484 -6.48 30.22 10.59
CA PRO A 484 -7.92 30.25 10.85
C PRO A 484 -8.47 31.67 10.81
N ALA A 485 -9.52 31.89 10.01
CA ALA A 485 -10.25 33.16 10.04
C ALA A 485 -10.99 33.34 11.39
N PRO A 486 -11.18 34.58 11.87
CA PRO A 486 -11.81 34.83 13.17
C PRO A 486 -13.27 34.39 13.21
N VAL A 487 -13.96 34.41 12.06
CA VAL A 487 -15.33 33.91 11.91
C VAL A 487 -15.26 32.50 11.33
N TRP A 488 -15.84 31.52 12.05
CA TRP A 488 -15.80 30.11 11.66
C TRP A 488 -16.43 29.85 10.29
N ALA A 489 -17.55 30.50 9.99
CA ALA A 489 -18.23 30.35 8.69
C ALA A 489 -17.32 30.80 7.54
N ASP A 490 -16.69 31.96 7.65
CA ASP A 490 -15.74 32.47 6.66
C ASP A 490 -14.54 31.52 6.52
N ASP A 491 -14.03 30.97 7.63
CA ASP A 491 -12.93 30.00 7.60
C ASP A 491 -13.30 28.68 6.89
N VAL A 492 -14.54 28.23 7.06
CA VAL A 492 -15.09 27.07 6.36
C VAL A 492 -15.21 27.36 4.87
N ASP A 493 -15.79 28.49 4.51
CA ASP A 493 -16.02 28.87 3.11
C ASP A 493 -14.69 29.10 2.37
N ASN A 494 -13.69 29.73 3.01
CA ASN A 494 -12.35 29.87 2.44
C ASN A 494 -11.71 28.51 2.09
N ARG A 495 -11.85 27.51 2.96
CA ARG A 495 -11.32 26.16 2.72
C ARG A 495 -12.12 25.40 1.68
N VAL A 496 -13.45 25.54 1.66
CA VAL A 496 -14.29 24.93 0.63
C VAL A 496 -13.95 25.52 -0.74
N ASN A 497 -13.85 26.84 -0.86
CA ASN A 497 -13.46 27.53 -2.09
C ASN A 497 -12.08 27.09 -2.57
N PHE A 498 -11.11 26.93 -1.66
CA PHE A 498 -9.81 26.36 -2.02
C PHE A 498 -9.94 24.93 -2.59
N GLY A 499 -10.79 24.09 -2.00
CA GLY A 499 -11.10 22.76 -2.56
C GLY A 499 -11.74 22.83 -3.97
N MET A 500 -12.65 23.79 -4.18
CA MET A 500 -13.25 24.06 -5.51
C MET A 500 -12.19 24.49 -6.53
N ASP A 501 -11.30 25.41 -6.15
CA ASP A 501 -10.27 25.94 -7.03
C ASP A 501 -9.25 24.87 -7.42
N ILE A 502 -8.88 23.99 -6.49
CA ILE A 502 -8.04 22.83 -6.80
C ILE A 502 -8.74 21.89 -7.78
N GLY A 503 -10.00 21.53 -7.52
CA GLY A 503 -10.71 20.60 -8.40
C GLY A 503 -10.86 21.14 -9.82
N LYS A 504 -11.10 22.44 -9.99
CA LYS A 504 -11.07 23.12 -11.30
C LYS A 504 -9.67 23.11 -11.93
N ALA A 505 -8.65 23.52 -11.18
CA ALA A 505 -7.26 23.60 -11.68
C ALA A 505 -6.67 22.23 -12.08
N ARG A 506 -7.13 21.15 -11.43
CA ARG A 506 -6.75 19.76 -11.71
C ARG A 506 -7.63 19.07 -12.76
N GLY A 507 -8.72 19.72 -13.20
CA GLY A 507 -9.65 19.15 -14.16
C GLY A 507 -10.45 17.96 -13.61
N PHE A 508 -10.78 17.98 -12.31
CA PHE A 508 -11.67 17.00 -11.69
C PHE A 508 -13.15 17.33 -11.96
N PHE A 509 -13.47 18.62 -12.08
CA PHE A 509 -14.81 19.13 -12.40
C PHE A 509 -14.72 20.56 -12.98
N LYS A 510 -15.82 21.05 -13.52
CA LYS A 510 -15.98 22.39 -14.12
C LYS A 510 -17.07 23.18 -13.39
N SER A 511 -17.13 24.48 -13.62
CA SER A 511 -18.24 25.33 -13.14
C SER A 511 -19.59 24.78 -13.63
N GLY A 512 -20.57 24.74 -12.73
CA GLY A 512 -21.89 24.14 -12.97
C GLY A 512 -22.00 22.65 -12.64
N ASP A 513 -20.89 21.92 -12.47
CA ASP A 513 -20.95 20.52 -12.04
C ASP A 513 -21.38 20.43 -10.56
N MET A 514 -22.05 19.33 -10.20
CA MET A 514 -22.46 19.06 -8.82
C MET A 514 -21.29 18.50 -8.00
N VAL A 515 -21.13 18.98 -6.78
CA VAL A 515 -20.19 18.43 -5.78
C VAL A 515 -20.87 18.27 -4.43
N ILE A 516 -20.34 17.36 -3.61
CA ILE A 516 -20.78 17.17 -2.23
C ILE A 516 -19.77 17.83 -1.30
N VAL A 517 -20.23 18.69 -0.40
CA VAL A 517 -19.39 19.38 0.58
C VAL A 517 -19.70 18.85 1.98
N VAL A 518 -18.68 18.37 2.68
CA VAL A 518 -18.76 17.76 4.00
C VAL A 518 -17.97 18.59 5.02
N THR A 519 -18.66 19.15 6.01
CA THR A 519 -18.10 20.05 7.03
C THR A 519 -18.58 19.70 8.43
N GLY A 520 -18.02 20.38 9.45
CA GLY A 520 -18.48 20.29 10.83
C GLY A 520 -19.21 21.56 11.27
N TRP A 521 -20.13 21.42 12.22
CA TRP A 521 -20.91 22.55 12.74
C TRP A 521 -20.09 23.51 13.63
N ILE A 522 -19.02 23.03 14.27
CA ILE A 522 -18.09 23.83 15.09
C ILE A 522 -16.62 23.56 14.76
N PRO A 523 -15.71 24.47 15.16
CA PRO A 523 -14.27 24.23 15.08
C PRO A 523 -13.81 22.99 15.85
N GLY A 524 -12.69 22.41 15.43
CA GLY A 524 -12.05 21.27 16.08
C GLY A 524 -12.35 19.91 15.44
N SER A 525 -11.68 18.87 15.93
CA SER A 525 -11.81 17.49 15.44
C SER A 525 -13.07 16.81 16.01
N GLY A 526 -13.68 15.90 15.24
CA GLY A 526 -14.77 15.02 15.72
C GLY A 526 -16.20 15.55 15.55
N HIS A 527 -16.38 16.70 14.91
CA HIS A 527 -17.70 17.36 14.79
C HIS A 527 -18.26 17.39 13.37
N THR A 528 -17.78 16.54 12.46
CA THR A 528 -18.29 16.46 11.08
C THR A 528 -19.72 15.91 11.07
N ASN A 529 -20.67 16.74 10.63
CA ASN A 529 -22.10 16.40 10.63
C ASN A 529 -22.94 17.21 9.63
N ILE A 530 -22.31 17.98 8.73
CA ILE A 530 -23.00 18.80 7.73
C ILE A 530 -22.61 18.29 6.35
N MET A 531 -23.63 18.01 5.53
CA MET A 531 -23.49 17.67 4.12
C MET A 531 -24.30 18.67 3.29
N ARG A 532 -23.69 19.23 2.25
CA ARG A 532 -24.34 20.11 1.26
C ARG A 532 -24.09 19.58 -0.14
N ALA A 533 -25.12 19.53 -0.98
CA ALA A 533 -24.95 19.36 -2.42
C ALA A 533 -24.96 20.76 -3.05
N ALA A 534 -23.94 21.09 -3.83
CA ALA A 534 -23.75 22.42 -4.40
C ALA A 534 -23.24 22.34 -5.84
N ASN A 535 -23.55 23.35 -6.64
CA ASN A 535 -22.90 23.55 -7.93
C ASN A 535 -21.55 24.23 -7.72
N VAL A 536 -20.56 23.82 -8.50
CA VAL A 536 -19.27 24.51 -8.59
C VAL A 536 -19.50 25.92 -9.16
N PRO A 537 -18.99 26.98 -8.51
CA PRO A 537 -19.20 28.36 -8.94
C PRO A 537 -18.51 28.72 -10.25
#